data_AF-A0A559K9Y4-F1
#
_entry.id   AF-A0A559K9Y4-F1
#
_cell.length_a   1.000
_cell.length_b   1.000
_cell.length_c   1.000
_cell.angle_alpha   90.00
_cell.angle_beta   90.00
_cell.angle_gamma   90.00
#
_symmetry.space_group_name_H-M   'P 1'
#
loop_
_entity.id
_entity.type
_entity.pdbx_description
1 polymer ?
#
loop_
_entity_poly.entity_id
_entity_poly.type
_entity_poly.pdbx_seq_one_letter_code
_entity_poly.pdbx_strand_id
1 'polypeptide(L)'
;MVFGGCGCGLFYFLVFVISWLSFVCFAQKKRFGELYPTILIAMIMSLSSDVVTLLFPLWQYQDVDTNYPLLSRVLLDDFGIYPVIAYFYVQSLPSKLNKWFMYTLIWSFAGISVEGLMLHLGYMVYSLGWSLLWSFVSNWIIFGLLTLHWRGGMKRRAGSEVLIHPSGRAMIQFQQELHPLDAKHPLRSILTYPGVTLFQGACRDNVESFLFILDPDAEVPTKTHEGYELHYVMDGLLSLSLNGQEIQLHEGQLFHFPSTTPHAFKNDQTQPVKLLSILIRSELNEQNAI
;
A
#
# COMPACT_ATOMS: atom_id res chain seq x y z
N MET A 1 26.51 -18.82 42.41
CA MET A 1 27.11 -19.87 41.54
C MET A 1 26.56 -19.60 40.15
N VAL A 2 27.28 -18.80 39.35
CA VAL A 2 26.85 -18.33 38.02
C VAL A 2 27.17 -19.45 37.04
N PHE A 3 26.15 -20.08 36.47
CA PHE A 3 26.33 -21.08 35.42
C PHE A 3 26.93 -20.39 34.19
N GLY A 4 28.18 -20.74 33.87
CA GLY A 4 28.97 -20.09 32.83
C GLY A 4 28.61 -20.50 31.40
N GLY A 5 28.66 -19.52 30.50
CA GLY A 5 29.58 -19.57 29.35
C GLY A 5 29.25 -20.47 28.15
N CYS A 6 27.99 -20.82 27.88
CA CYS A 6 27.64 -21.47 26.59
C CYS A 6 26.22 -21.14 26.07
N GLY A 7 25.43 -20.39 26.86
CA GLY A 7 23.97 -20.31 26.66
C GLY A 7 23.49 -19.17 25.78
N CYS A 8 24.22 -18.06 25.70
CA CYS A 8 23.73 -16.82 25.08
C CYS A 8 23.60 -16.96 23.55
N GLY A 9 24.66 -17.38 22.86
CA GLY A 9 24.61 -17.60 21.40
C GLY A 9 23.63 -18.71 21.00
N LEU A 10 23.58 -19.80 21.77
CA LEU A 10 22.61 -20.88 21.57
C LEU A 10 21.17 -20.37 21.75
N PHE A 11 20.93 -19.49 22.72
CA PHE A 11 19.62 -18.87 22.93
C PHE A 11 19.17 -18.08 21.70
N TYR A 12 19.99 -17.17 21.16
CA TYR A 12 19.64 -16.40 19.97
C TYR A 12 19.38 -17.29 18.75
N PHE A 13 20.24 -18.30 18.56
CA PHE A 13 20.05 -19.27 17.48
C PHE A 13 18.73 -20.05 17.64
N LEU A 14 18.42 -20.51 18.85
CA LEU A 14 17.16 -21.21 19.14
C LEU A 14 15.96 -20.29 18.88
N VAL A 15 16.00 -19.03 19.34
CA VAL A 15 14.93 -18.08 19.11
C VAL A 15 14.77 -17.77 17.62
N PHE A 16 15.86 -17.65 16.86
CA PHE A 16 15.83 -17.52 15.40
C PHE A 16 15.13 -18.72 14.75
N VAL A 17 15.55 -19.94 15.09
CA VAL A 17 14.98 -21.18 14.54
C VAL A 17 13.51 -21.31 14.92
N ILE A 18 13.14 -21.07 16.19
CA ILE A 18 11.75 -21.12 16.66
C ILE A 18 10.89 -20.08 15.95
N SER A 19 11.40 -18.85 15.77
CA SER A 19 10.69 -17.78 15.04
C SER A 19 10.37 -18.21 13.62
N TRP A 20 11.37 -18.69 12.88
CA TRP A 20 11.19 -19.12 11.49
C TRP A 20 10.36 -20.41 11.34
N LEU A 21 10.51 -21.38 12.25
CA LEU A 21 9.63 -22.55 12.29
C LEU A 21 8.17 -22.13 12.54
N SER A 22 7.96 -21.19 13.48
CA SER A 22 6.63 -20.64 13.74
C SER A 22 6.07 -19.96 12.50
N PHE A 23 6.88 -19.17 11.80
CA PHE A 23 6.49 -18.54 10.54
C PHE A 23 6.09 -19.59 9.49
N VAL A 24 6.88 -20.65 9.30
CA VAL A 24 6.57 -21.72 8.34
C VAL A 24 5.26 -22.42 8.68
N CYS A 25 4.97 -22.65 9.95
CA CYS A 25 3.79 -23.38 10.43
C CYS A 25 2.52 -22.52 10.48
N PHE A 26 2.60 -21.25 10.88
CA PHE A 26 1.44 -20.44 11.26
C PHE A 26 1.22 -19.17 10.42
N ALA A 27 2.19 -18.76 9.60
CA ALA A 27 2.03 -17.54 8.80
C ALA A 27 1.00 -17.73 7.68
N GLN A 28 0.15 -16.72 7.47
CA GLN A 28 -0.81 -16.67 6.37
C GLN A 28 -0.13 -16.35 5.03
N LYS A 29 0.70 -17.27 4.51
CA LYS A 29 1.59 -17.06 3.32
C LYS A 29 0.91 -16.44 2.10
N LYS A 30 -0.40 -16.67 1.89
CA LYS A 30 -1.19 -16.04 0.81
C LYS A 30 -1.24 -14.50 0.90
N ARG A 31 -1.13 -13.95 2.10
CA ARG A 31 -1.13 -12.50 2.39
C ARG A 31 0.29 -11.93 2.48
N PHE A 32 1.31 -12.69 2.11
CA PHE A 32 2.70 -12.25 2.23
C PHE A 32 2.97 -10.94 1.48
N GLY A 33 2.57 -10.86 0.20
CA GLY A 33 2.75 -9.63 -0.60
C GLY A 33 2.00 -8.42 -0.04
N GLU A 34 0.85 -8.65 0.60
CA GLU A 34 0.07 -7.61 1.28
C GLU A 34 0.82 -7.10 2.53
N LEU A 35 1.35 -7.99 3.36
CA LEU A 35 1.97 -7.65 4.64
C LEU A 35 3.41 -7.15 4.50
N TYR A 36 4.08 -7.53 3.41
CA TYR A 36 5.52 -7.31 3.17
C TYR A 36 6.00 -5.87 3.41
N PRO A 37 5.33 -4.81 2.91
CA PRO A 37 5.81 -3.44 3.12
C PRO A 37 5.86 -3.02 4.59
N THR A 38 4.90 -3.46 5.42
CA THR A 38 4.90 -3.14 6.85
C THR A 38 6.01 -3.90 7.59
N ILE A 39 6.34 -5.10 7.13
CA ILE A 39 7.44 -5.90 7.69
C ILE A 39 8.79 -5.25 7.38
N LEU A 40 8.98 -4.70 6.18
CA LEU A 40 10.18 -3.94 5.85
C LEU A 40 10.36 -2.71 6.76
N ILE A 41 9.28 -2.00 7.07
CA ILE A 41 9.32 -0.89 8.03
C ILE A 41 9.77 -1.39 9.41
N ALA A 42 9.26 -2.54 9.88
CA ALA A 42 9.70 -3.12 11.14
C ALA A 42 11.20 -3.43 11.16
N MET A 43 11.73 -3.99 10.07
CA MET A 43 13.17 -4.29 9.94
C MET A 43 14.02 -3.00 9.95
N ILE A 44 13.57 -1.95 9.25
CA ILE A 44 14.26 -0.64 9.26
C ILE A 44 14.28 -0.06 10.67
N MET A 45 13.16 -0.15 11.40
CA MET A 45 13.08 0.33 12.77
C MET A 45 13.99 -0.46 13.72
N SER A 46 14.12 -1.78 13.53
CA SER A 46 15.02 -2.63 14.29
C SER A 46 16.48 -2.21 14.10
N LEU A 47 16.94 -2.14 12.84
CA LEU A 47 18.28 -1.66 12.49
C LEU A 47 18.56 -0.24 13.02
N SER A 48 17.55 0.62 12.97
CA SER A 48 17.66 1.98 13.52
C SER A 48 17.85 1.96 15.05
N SER A 49 17.17 1.06 15.74
CA SER A 49 17.31 0.90 17.20
C SER A 49 18.70 0.40 17.58
N ASP A 50 19.29 -0.49 16.78
CA ASP A 50 20.66 -0.95 16.96
C ASP A 50 21.66 0.20 16.78
N VAL A 51 21.47 1.06 15.76
CA VAL A 51 22.29 2.28 15.61
C VAL A 51 22.16 3.20 16.83
N VAL A 52 20.95 3.39 17.35
CA VAL A 52 20.75 4.20 18.56
C VAL A 52 21.47 3.59 19.75
N THR A 53 21.42 2.26 19.93
CA THR A 53 22.09 1.60 21.06
C THR A 53 23.61 1.52 20.93
N LEU A 54 24.15 1.58 19.71
CA LEU A 54 25.58 1.76 19.47
C LEU A 54 26.06 3.15 19.89
N LEU A 55 25.26 4.20 19.69
CA LEU A 55 25.59 5.58 20.08
C LEU A 55 25.32 5.85 21.57
N PHE A 56 24.20 5.33 22.06
CA PHE A 56 23.74 5.47 23.44
C PHE A 56 23.44 4.07 23.97
N PRO A 57 24.36 3.45 24.75
CA PRO A 57 24.16 2.09 25.24
C PRO A 57 23.05 2.04 26.29
N LEU A 58 21.79 2.03 25.84
CA LEU A 58 20.59 1.93 26.68
C LEU A 58 20.45 0.52 27.26
N TRP A 59 20.78 -0.48 26.46
CA TRP A 59 20.94 -1.86 26.89
C TRP A 59 22.12 -2.49 26.17
N GLN A 60 22.69 -3.51 26.79
CA GLN A 60 23.76 -4.31 26.21
C GLN A 60 23.46 -5.78 26.46
N TYR A 61 23.69 -6.60 25.44
CA TYR A 61 23.65 -8.04 25.61
C TYR A 61 25.04 -8.53 26.01
N GLN A 62 25.10 -9.36 27.05
CA GLN A 62 26.37 -9.86 27.58
C GLN A 62 26.83 -11.09 26.79
N ASP A 63 28.00 -10.98 26.17
CA ASP A 63 28.68 -12.07 25.50
C ASP A 63 29.53 -12.83 26.52
N VAL A 64 29.08 -14.04 26.88
CA VAL A 64 29.92 -14.96 27.66
C VAL A 64 30.77 -15.86 26.73
N ASP A 65 30.59 -15.75 25.41
CA ASP A 65 31.31 -16.53 24.41
C ASP A 65 31.83 -15.66 23.25
N THR A 66 33.15 -15.56 23.14
CA THR A 66 33.92 -14.84 22.10
C THR A 66 33.80 -15.43 20.68
N ASN A 67 32.93 -16.42 20.47
CA ASN A 67 32.86 -17.20 19.21
C ASN A 67 31.79 -16.71 18.21
N TYR A 68 30.92 -15.78 18.59
CA TYR A 68 29.93 -15.21 17.68
C TYR A 68 30.32 -13.76 17.33
N PRO A 69 30.76 -13.47 16.10
CA PRO A 69 31.08 -12.10 15.72
C PRO A 69 29.82 -11.24 15.83
N LEU A 70 29.95 -10.01 16.34
CA LEU A 70 28.87 -9.04 16.57
C LEU A 70 27.85 -8.97 15.42
N LEU A 71 28.34 -9.01 14.18
CA LEU A 71 27.52 -8.99 12.97
C LEU A 71 26.55 -10.17 12.88
N SER A 72 26.97 -11.37 13.27
CA SER A 72 26.11 -12.56 13.24
C SER A 72 24.91 -12.43 14.18
N ARG A 73 25.08 -11.80 15.34
CA ARG A 73 24.00 -11.58 16.31
C ARG A 73 22.98 -10.56 15.80
N VAL A 74 23.47 -9.43 15.32
CA VAL A 74 22.64 -8.37 14.73
C VAL A 74 21.80 -8.94 13.59
N LEU A 75 22.42 -9.72 12.69
CA LEU A 75 21.70 -10.35 11.59
C LEU A 75 20.68 -11.40 12.06
N LEU A 76 20.99 -12.18 13.10
CA LEU A 76 20.04 -13.19 13.63
C LEU A 76 18.81 -12.53 14.25
N ASP A 77 18.95 -11.45 15.01
CA ASP A 77 17.79 -10.76 15.59
C ASP A 77 17.00 -9.99 14.52
N ASP A 78 17.67 -9.14 13.74
CA ASP A 78 17.02 -8.24 12.76
C ASP A 78 16.34 -8.96 11.60
N PHE A 79 16.86 -10.13 11.20
CA PHE A 79 16.25 -10.97 10.17
C PHE A 79 15.49 -12.17 10.74
N GLY A 80 15.57 -12.42 12.04
CA GLY A 80 14.89 -13.52 12.70
C GLY A 80 13.58 -13.11 13.34
N ILE A 81 13.70 -12.38 14.45
CA ILE A 81 12.60 -12.16 15.38
C ILE A 81 11.69 -11.05 14.88
N TYR A 82 12.27 -9.89 14.57
CA TYR A 82 11.52 -8.69 14.21
C TYR A 82 10.60 -8.87 12.99
N PRO A 83 11.04 -9.44 11.85
CA PRO A 83 10.14 -9.62 10.71
C PRO A 83 9.01 -10.61 11.02
N VAL A 84 9.29 -11.67 11.78
CA VAL A 84 8.31 -12.69 12.15
C VAL A 84 7.27 -12.13 13.13
N ILE A 85 7.71 -11.42 14.17
CA ILE A 85 6.83 -10.77 15.14
C ILE A 85 5.97 -9.71 14.45
N ALA A 86 6.56 -8.86 13.61
CA ALA A 86 5.81 -7.87 12.84
C ALA A 86 4.77 -8.53 11.92
N TYR A 87 5.14 -9.62 11.24
CA TYR A 87 4.20 -10.39 10.42
C TYR A 87 3.01 -10.89 11.24
N PHE A 88 3.28 -11.55 12.37
CA PHE A 88 2.22 -12.10 13.22
C PHE A 88 1.35 -11.03 13.87
N TYR A 89 1.96 -9.93 14.29
CA TYR A 89 1.22 -8.81 14.84
C TYR A 89 0.25 -8.23 13.81
N VAL A 90 0.70 -7.97 12.58
CA VAL A 90 -0.11 -7.32 11.54
C VAL A 90 -1.14 -8.27 10.92
N GLN A 91 -0.81 -9.56 10.72
CA GLN A 91 -1.76 -10.50 10.09
C GLN A 91 -3.08 -10.64 10.88
N SER A 92 -3.02 -10.49 12.21
CA SER A 92 -4.13 -10.66 13.15
C SER A 92 -4.57 -9.34 13.78
N LEU A 93 -4.21 -8.21 13.16
CA LEU A 93 -4.49 -6.88 13.67
C LEU A 93 -6.01 -6.59 13.66
N PRO A 94 -6.62 -6.22 14.81
CA PRO A 94 -8.06 -5.95 14.87
C PRO A 94 -8.42 -4.57 14.29
N SER A 95 -9.62 -4.49 13.71
CA SER A 95 -10.17 -3.26 13.11
C SER A 95 -10.66 -2.25 14.16
N LYS A 96 -11.28 -2.72 15.24
CA LYS A 96 -11.85 -1.87 16.31
C LYS A 96 -10.77 -1.36 17.26
N LEU A 97 -10.87 -0.09 17.68
CA LEU A 97 -9.87 0.58 18.51
C LEU A 97 -9.67 -0.08 19.88
N ASN A 98 -10.76 -0.46 20.55
CA ASN A 98 -10.70 -1.12 21.87
C ASN A 98 -10.01 -2.49 21.81
N LYS A 99 -10.33 -3.29 20.77
CA LYS A 99 -9.68 -4.57 20.53
C LYS A 99 -8.21 -4.40 20.18
N TRP A 100 -7.88 -3.36 19.39
CA TRP A 100 -6.50 -3.01 19.07
C TRP A 100 -5.70 -2.67 20.33
N PHE A 101 -6.24 -1.85 21.22
CA PHE A 101 -5.57 -1.50 22.47
C PHE A 101 -5.23 -2.75 23.29
N MET A 102 -6.20 -3.63 23.52
CA MET A 102 -5.97 -4.88 24.27
C MET A 102 -5.02 -5.84 23.56
N TYR A 103 -5.10 -5.91 22.23
CA TYR A 103 -4.21 -6.72 21.42
C TYR A 103 -2.75 -6.24 21.53
N THR A 104 -2.51 -4.94 21.36
CA THR A 104 -1.17 -4.34 21.53
C THR A 104 -0.65 -4.52 22.95
N LEU A 105 -1.52 -4.37 23.96
CA LEU A 105 -1.16 -4.60 25.35
C LEU A 105 -0.63 -6.03 25.58
N ILE A 106 -1.33 -7.04 25.07
CA ILE A 106 -0.91 -8.45 25.18
C ILE A 106 0.43 -8.69 24.48
N TRP A 107 0.61 -8.17 23.26
CA TRP A 107 1.88 -8.30 22.53
C TRP A 107 3.04 -7.60 23.25
N SER A 108 2.81 -6.40 23.78
CA SER A 108 3.82 -5.68 24.56
C SER A 108 4.19 -6.43 25.83
N PHE A 109 3.22 -7.05 26.52
CA PHE A 109 3.49 -7.91 27.68
C PHE A 109 4.30 -9.16 27.31
N ALA A 110 3.97 -9.81 26.19
CA ALA A 110 4.75 -10.95 25.71
C ALA A 110 6.21 -10.54 25.40
N GLY A 111 6.41 -9.41 24.73
CA GLY A 111 7.73 -8.86 24.43
C GLY A 111 8.57 -8.61 25.69
N ILE A 112 8.03 -7.86 26.65
CA ILE A 112 8.76 -7.58 27.90
C ILE A 112 8.93 -8.82 28.79
N SER A 113 8.11 -9.87 28.62
CA SER A 113 8.31 -11.14 29.35
C SER A 113 9.54 -11.88 28.85
N VAL A 114 9.78 -11.88 27.53
CA VAL A 114 11.01 -12.43 26.93
C VAL A 114 12.22 -11.61 27.36
N GLU A 115 12.11 -10.28 27.31
CA GLU A 115 13.18 -9.38 27.75
C GLU A 115 13.49 -9.53 29.25
N GLY A 116 12.44 -9.61 30.09
CA GLY A 116 12.57 -9.86 31.52
C GLY A 116 13.25 -11.20 31.83
N LEU A 117 12.97 -12.23 31.03
CA LEU A 117 13.68 -13.51 31.11
C LEU A 117 15.17 -13.35 30.76
N MET A 118 15.50 -12.62 29.69
CA MET A 118 16.90 -12.35 29.33
C MET A 118 17.66 -11.59 30.43
N LEU A 119 17.02 -10.59 31.06
CA LEU A 119 17.60 -9.88 32.21
C LEU A 119 17.82 -10.84 33.39
N HIS A 120 16.83 -11.70 33.68
CA HIS A 120 16.92 -12.66 34.79
C HIS A 120 18.04 -13.70 34.57
N LEU A 121 18.23 -14.13 33.32
CA LEU A 121 19.30 -15.05 32.92
C LEU A 121 20.68 -14.36 32.82
N GLY A 122 20.73 -13.03 32.95
CA GLY A 122 21.96 -12.24 32.82
C GLY A 122 22.48 -12.08 31.39
N TYR A 123 21.65 -12.38 30.38
CA TYR A 123 22.02 -12.21 28.96
C TYR A 123 21.89 -10.77 28.48
N MET A 124 21.13 -9.95 29.21
CA MET A 124 20.91 -8.54 28.91
C MET A 124 21.10 -7.71 30.17
N VAL A 125 21.68 -6.52 30.04
CA VAL A 125 21.83 -5.55 31.12
C VAL A 125 21.42 -4.16 30.63
N TYR A 126 20.67 -3.44 31.46
CA TYR A 126 20.30 -2.06 31.19
C TYR A 126 21.38 -1.08 31.61
N SER A 127 21.38 0.06 30.96
CA SER A 127 22.33 1.15 31.17
C SER A 127 21.62 2.48 30.97
N LEU A 128 22.26 3.59 31.39
CA LEU A 128 21.75 4.96 31.18
C LEU A 128 20.31 5.21 31.69
N GLY A 129 19.88 4.52 32.74
CA GLY A 129 18.53 4.66 33.30
C GLY A 129 17.42 4.00 32.49
N TRP A 130 17.77 3.23 31.45
CA TRP A 130 16.80 2.38 30.77
C TRP A 130 16.24 1.32 31.72
N SER A 131 14.99 0.96 31.50
CA SER A 131 14.29 -0.01 32.34
C SER A 131 13.25 -0.77 31.52
N LEU A 132 12.72 -1.85 32.10
CA LEU A 132 11.68 -2.66 31.47
C LEU A 132 10.43 -1.84 31.12
N LEU A 133 10.15 -0.77 31.87
CA LEU A 133 9.07 0.17 31.56
C LEU A 133 9.35 0.95 30.27
N TRP A 134 10.58 1.39 30.04
CA TRP A 134 10.96 2.07 28.80
C TRP A 134 10.92 1.14 27.60
N SER A 135 11.31 -0.13 27.77
CA SER A 135 11.12 -1.15 26.74
C SER A 135 9.64 -1.40 26.44
N PHE A 136 8.78 -1.43 27.46
CA PHE A 136 7.34 -1.52 27.27
C PHE A 136 6.82 -0.31 26.45
N VAL A 137 7.20 0.91 26.81
CA VAL A 137 6.82 2.12 26.05
C VAL A 137 7.33 2.05 24.60
N SER A 138 8.56 1.58 24.39
CA SER A 138 9.12 1.37 23.06
C SER A 138 8.28 0.39 22.23
N ASN A 139 7.88 -0.76 22.81
CA ASN A 139 6.99 -1.71 22.14
C ASN A 139 5.67 -1.06 21.69
N TRP A 140 5.09 -0.18 22.52
CA TRP A 140 3.88 0.57 22.15
C TRP A 140 4.10 1.53 20.98
N ILE A 141 5.26 2.20 20.94
CA ILE A 141 5.63 3.07 19.81
C ILE A 141 5.78 2.22 18.54
N ILE A 142 6.51 1.10 18.62
CA ILE A 142 6.75 0.21 17.49
C ILE A 142 5.44 -0.34 16.94
N PHE A 143 4.64 -1.00 17.77
CA PHE A 143 3.35 -1.56 17.34
C PHE A 143 2.36 -0.48 16.88
N GLY A 144 2.40 0.72 17.49
CA GLY A 144 1.63 1.88 17.06
C GLY A 144 2.00 2.32 15.64
N LEU A 145 3.30 2.45 15.34
CA LEU A 145 3.80 2.81 14.02
C LEU A 145 3.47 1.73 12.97
N LEU A 146 3.63 0.45 13.31
CA LEU A 146 3.23 -0.65 12.41
C LEU A 146 1.73 -0.63 12.12
N THR A 147 0.91 -0.37 13.14
CA THR A 147 -0.55 -0.23 13.00
C THR A 147 -0.89 0.95 12.09
N LEU A 148 -0.24 2.10 12.30
CA LEU A 148 -0.47 3.31 11.51
C LEU A 148 -0.08 3.09 10.05
N HIS A 149 1.10 2.52 9.81
CA HIS A 149 1.57 2.17 8.46
C HIS A 149 0.61 1.19 7.78
N TRP A 150 0.21 0.12 8.47
CA TRP A 150 -0.72 -0.86 7.94
C TRP A 150 -2.08 -0.25 7.59
N ARG A 151 -2.72 0.46 8.53
CA ARG A 151 -4.04 1.07 8.30
C ARG A 151 -3.97 2.16 7.24
N GLY A 152 -2.89 2.92 7.19
CA GLY A 152 -2.63 3.90 6.15
C GLY A 152 -2.46 3.25 4.77
N GLY A 153 -1.69 2.16 4.68
CA GLY A 153 -1.52 1.35 3.48
C GLY A 153 -2.83 0.69 3.03
N MET A 154 -3.63 0.19 3.97
CA MET A 154 -4.94 -0.40 3.70
C MET A 154 -5.92 0.63 3.14
N LYS A 155 -5.90 1.88 3.64
CA LYS A 155 -6.68 2.98 3.02
C LYS A 155 -6.23 3.28 1.59
N ARG A 156 -4.92 3.23 1.31
CA ARG A 156 -4.37 3.42 -0.04
C ARG A 156 -4.72 2.25 -0.97
N ARG A 157 -4.71 1.01 -0.44
CA ARG A 157 -5.05 -0.22 -1.17
C ARG A 157 -6.54 -0.41 -1.40
N ALA A 158 -7.38 -0.10 -0.42
CA ALA A 158 -8.83 -0.06 -0.59
C ALA A 158 -9.24 1.03 -1.61
N GLY A 159 -8.44 2.09 -1.76
CA GLY A 159 -8.58 3.06 -2.85
C GLY A 159 -7.95 2.62 -4.19
N SER A 160 -7.28 1.46 -4.25
CA SER A 160 -6.53 0.98 -5.42
C SER A 160 -6.75 -0.52 -5.74
N GLU A 161 -7.75 -1.18 -5.13
CA GLU A 161 -8.05 -2.59 -5.38
C GLU A 161 -8.77 -2.72 -6.72
N VAL A 162 -7.99 -2.86 -7.79
CA VAL A 162 -8.45 -3.43 -9.05
C VAL A 162 -8.63 -4.93 -8.81
N LEU A 163 -9.86 -5.35 -8.52
CA LEU A 163 -10.23 -6.77 -8.42
C LEU A 163 -10.11 -7.42 -9.80
N ILE A 164 -9.02 -8.16 -10.02
CA ILE A 164 -8.89 -9.05 -11.19
C ILE A 164 -9.77 -10.28 -10.93
N HIS A 165 -10.95 -10.29 -11.55
CA HIS A 165 -11.83 -11.47 -11.59
C HIS A 165 -11.12 -12.60 -12.36
N PRO A 166 -11.28 -13.88 -11.97
CA PRO A 166 -10.60 -15.03 -12.59
C PRO A 166 -10.97 -15.32 -14.06
N SER A 167 -11.75 -14.45 -14.71
CA SER A 167 -12.09 -14.54 -16.14
C SER A 167 -11.21 -13.68 -17.05
N GLY A 168 -10.20 -12.97 -16.52
CA GLY A 168 -9.27 -12.18 -17.33
C GLY A 168 -9.89 -10.95 -18.01
N ARG A 169 -11.12 -10.57 -17.64
CA ARG A 169 -11.75 -9.31 -18.05
C ARG A 169 -11.65 -8.31 -16.91
N ALA A 170 -10.86 -7.26 -17.10
CA ALA A 170 -10.84 -6.13 -16.20
C ALA A 170 -12.17 -5.37 -16.33
N MET A 171 -13.07 -5.54 -15.37
CA MET A 171 -14.22 -4.66 -15.21
C MET A 171 -13.89 -3.68 -14.08
N ILE A 172 -13.76 -2.40 -14.41
CA ILE A 172 -13.64 -1.33 -13.41
C ILE A 172 -15.07 -1.03 -12.93
N GLN A 173 -15.48 -1.66 -11.83
CA GLN A 173 -16.76 -1.34 -11.20
C GLN A 173 -16.55 -0.18 -10.21
N PHE A 174 -16.96 1.03 -10.61
CA PHE A 174 -16.96 2.22 -9.74
C PHE A 174 -18.05 2.07 -8.67
N GLN A 175 -17.73 1.43 -7.54
CA GLN A 175 -18.54 1.53 -6.33
C GLN A 175 -17.79 2.37 -5.30
N GLN A 176 -17.75 3.67 -5.54
CA GLN A 176 -17.29 4.65 -4.57
C GLN A 176 -18.45 4.97 -3.63
N GLU A 177 -18.30 4.69 -2.33
CA GLU A 177 -18.95 5.56 -1.36
C GLU A 177 -18.33 6.95 -1.59
N LEU A 178 -19.09 7.80 -2.30
CA LEU A 178 -18.78 9.21 -2.44
C LEU A 178 -18.65 9.78 -1.03
N HIS A 179 -17.41 9.87 -0.53
CA HIS A 179 -17.08 10.99 0.34
C HIS A 179 -17.65 12.22 -0.37
N PRO A 180 -18.55 13.00 0.26
CA PRO A 180 -19.11 14.17 -0.40
C PRO A 180 -17.91 14.96 -0.90
N LEU A 181 -17.81 15.06 -2.23
CA LEU A 181 -16.89 15.99 -2.88
C LEU A 181 -17.07 17.29 -2.12
N ASP A 182 -15.96 17.79 -1.54
CA ASP A 182 -15.96 19.09 -0.88
C ASP A 182 -16.69 20.03 -1.84
N ALA A 183 -17.88 20.48 -1.44
CA ALA A 183 -18.94 20.99 -2.29
C ALA A 183 -18.62 22.41 -2.83
N LYS A 184 -17.33 22.69 -3.03
CA LYS A 184 -16.79 23.97 -3.44
C LYS A 184 -16.54 24.07 -4.95
N HIS A 185 -16.56 22.95 -5.68
CA HIS A 185 -16.44 22.95 -7.14
C HIS A 185 -17.60 22.16 -7.76
N PRO A 186 -18.76 22.79 -8.03
CA PRO A 186 -19.81 22.13 -8.79
C PRO A 186 -19.25 21.70 -10.15
N LEU A 187 -19.54 20.47 -10.57
CA LEU A 187 -19.30 20.02 -11.94
C LEU A 187 -19.91 21.05 -12.88
N ARG A 188 -19.07 21.81 -13.58
CA ARG A 188 -19.53 22.86 -14.48
C ARG A 188 -19.89 22.18 -15.79
N SER A 189 -21.18 22.10 -16.09
CA SER A 189 -21.64 21.64 -17.40
C SER A 189 -21.22 22.66 -18.45
N ILE A 190 -20.47 22.23 -19.45
CA ILE A 190 -20.11 23.04 -20.61
C ILE A 190 -20.76 22.34 -21.80
N LEU A 191 -21.76 22.96 -22.41
CA LEU A 191 -22.24 22.52 -23.72
C LEU A 191 -21.22 23.01 -24.75
N THR A 192 -20.49 22.08 -25.35
CA THR A 192 -19.52 22.40 -26.42
C THR A 192 -20.09 22.15 -27.80
N TYR A 193 -20.97 21.15 -27.94
CA TYR A 193 -21.60 20.76 -29.20
C TYR A 193 -23.11 20.51 -29.02
N PRO A 194 -23.93 20.63 -30.07
CA PRO A 194 -25.34 20.24 -30.02
C PRO A 194 -25.51 18.78 -29.56
N GLY A 195 -26.37 18.54 -28.57
CA GLY A 195 -26.61 17.19 -28.03
C GLY A 195 -25.45 16.60 -27.22
N VAL A 196 -24.37 17.34 -26.97
CA VAL A 196 -23.24 16.87 -26.15
C VAL A 196 -23.15 17.68 -24.87
N THR A 197 -23.39 17.01 -23.74
CA THR A 197 -23.15 17.56 -22.41
C THR A 197 -21.81 17.09 -21.87
N LEU A 198 -20.91 18.04 -21.61
CA LEU A 198 -19.60 17.76 -21.01
C LEU A 198 -19.56 18.25 -19.56
N PHE A 199 -19.23 17.37 -18.62
CA PHE A 199 -18.89 17.74 -17.26
C PHE A 199 -17.39 17.58 -17.05
N GLN A 200 -16.70 18.66 -16.71
CA GLN A 200 -15.31 18.58 -16.30
C GLN A 200 -15.23 18.05 -14.86
N GLY A 201 -14.51 16.94 -14.69
CA GLY A 201 -14.23 16.32 -13.41
C GLY A 201 -12.94 16.84 -12.78
N ALA A 202 -12.16 15.93 -12.19
CA ALA A 202 -10.83 16.25 -11.67
C ALA A 202 -9.91 16.76 -12.79
N CYS A 203 -9.25 17.88 -12.52
CA CYS A 203 -8.18 18.46 -13.34
C CYS A 203 -7.00 18.73 -12.40
N ARG A 204 -5.90 18.01 -12.61
CA ARG A 204 -4.68 18.16 -11.80
C ARG A 204 -3.46 17.81 -12.63
N ASP A 205 -2.45 18.67 -12.56
CA ASP A 205 -1.20 18.53 -13.28
C ASP A 205 -1.46 18.33 -14.78
N ASN A 206 -1.06 17.18 -15.34
CA ASN A 206 -1.25 16.82 -16.74
C ASN A 206 -2.43 15.85 -16.98
N VAL A 207 -3.29 15.64 -16.00
CA VAL A 207 -4.45 14.72 -16.10
C VAL A 207 -5.76 15.47 -15.94
N GLU A 208 -6.64 15.31 -16.92
CA GLU A 208 -7.98 15.87 -16.93
C GLU A 208 -9.01 14.76 -17.11
N SER A 209 -10.10 14.81 -16.35
CA SER A 209 -11.22 13.87 -16.48
C SER A 209 -12.48 14.58 -16.91
N PHE A 210 -13.27 13.88 -17.71
CA PHE A 210 -14.50 14.40 -18.30
C PHE A 210 -15.56 13.32 -18.30
N LEU A 211 -16.81 13.71 -18.00
CA LEU A 211 -17.98 12.89 -18.29
C LEU A 211 -18.69 13.50 -19.50
N PHE A 212 -18.77 12.73 -20.58
CA PHE A 212 -19.51 13.06 -21.77
C PHE A 212 -20.87 12.35 -21.73
N ILE A 213 -21.93 13.08 -22.06
CA ILE A 213 -23.25 12.54 -22.38
C ILE A 213 -23.57 12.98 -23.80
N LEU A 214 -23.67 12.02 -24.71
CA LEU A 214 -24.04 12.25 -26.11
C LEU A 214 -25.50 11.81 -26.26
N ASP A 215 -26.39 12.76 -26.49
CA ASP A 215 -27.79 12.50 -26.86
C ASP A 215 -27.86 11.76 -28.21
N PRO A 216 -29.01 11.15 -28.57
CA PRO A 216 -29.22 10.60 -29.90
C PRO A 216 -28.84 11.58 -31.02
N ASP A 217 -28.16 11.09 -32.04
CA ASP A 217 -27.65 11.86 -33.19
C ASP A 217 -26.58 12.92 -32.85
N ALA A 218 -26.10 12.97 -31.60
CA ALA A 218 -25.03 13.88 -31.21
C ALA A 218 -23.67 13.44 -31.74
N GLU A 219 -22.85 14.41 -32.12
CA GLU A 219 -21.51 14.19 -32.65
C GLU A 219 -20.50 15.16 -32.02
N VAL A 220 -19.34 14.61 -31.65
CA VAL A 220 -18.12 15.36 -31.38
C VAL A 220 -17.27 15.28 -32.66
N PRO A 221 -17.03 16.40 -33.35
CA PRO A 221 -16.30 16.41 -34.62
C PRO A 221 -14.85 15.96 -34.43
N THR A 222 -14.19 15.59 -35.53
CA THR A 222 -12.81 15.09 -35.49
C THR A 222 -11.85 16.06 -34.79
N LYS A 223 -11.04 15.51 -33.86
CA LYS A 223 -10.00 16.20 -33.12
C LYS A 223 -8.66 15.50 -33.23
N THR A 224 -7.62 16.28 -32.98
CA THR A 224 -6.24 15.83 -32.83
C THR A 224 -5.55 16.79 -31.87
N HIS A 225 -4.89 16.25 -30.85
CA HIS A 225 -4.09 17.05 -29.90
C HIS A 225 -3.00 16.19 -29.25
N GLU A 226 -2.09 16.81 -28.51
CA GLU A 226 -1.03 16.08 -27.82
C GLU A 226 -1.56 15.29 -26.62
N GLY A 227 -0.84 14.20 -26.29
CA GLY A 227 -1.14 13.35 -25.15
C GLY A 227 -1.74 12.00 -25.50
N TYR A 228 -2.37 11.39 -24.50
CA TYR A 228 -3.08 10.13 -24.60
C TYR A 228 -4.48 10.28 -24.04
N GLU A 229 -5.41 9.58 -24.67
CA GLU A 229 -6.79 9.51 -24.22
C GLU A 229 -7.14 8.09 -23.80
N LEU A 230 -7.84 7.99 -22.68
CA LEU A 230 -8.42 6.77 -22.14
C LEU A 230 -9.91 7.00 -21.94
N HIS A 231 -10.74 6.10 -22.46
CA HIS A 231 -12.18 6.22 -22.42
C HIS A 231 -12.83 4.93 -21.93
N TYR A 232 -13.91 5.08 -21.17
CA TYR A 232 -14.73 3.99 -20.68
C TYR A 232 -16.20 4.27 -21.00
N VAL A 233 -16.84 3.37 -21.76
CA VAL A 233 -18.27 3.47 -22.06
C VAL A 233 -19.05 3.03 -20.82
N MET A 234 -19.63 4.01 -20.13
CA MET A 234 -20.38 3.78 -18.89
C MET A 234 -21.78 3.22 -19.15
N ASP A 235 -22.39 3.63 -20.26
CA ASP A 235 -23.79 3.32 -20.61
C ASP A 235 -23.97 3.56 -22.12
N GLY A 236 -24.66 2.65 -22.81
CA GLY A 236 -24.96 2.76 -24.24
C GLY A 236 -23.93 2.15 -25.20
N LEU A 237 -24.00 2.57 -26.47
CA LEU A 237 -23.14 2.11 -27.58
C LEU A 237 -22.59 3.32 -28.34
N LEU A 238 -21.27 3.51 -28.29
CA LEU A 238 -20.55 4.62 -28.89
C LEU A 238 -20.00 4.25 -30.28
N SER A 239 -20.26 5.10 -31.28
CA SER A 239 -19.54 5.05 -32.56
C SER A 239 -18.27 5.92 -32.45
N LEU A 240 -17.10 5.28 -32.43
CA LEU A 240 -15.80 5.95 -32.49
C LEU A 240 -15.28 5.94 -33.92
N SER A 241 -15.00 7.12 -34.50
CA SER A 241 -14.16 7.21 -35.69
C SER A 241 -12.73 7.44 -35.25
N LEU A 242 -11.82 6.54 -35.62
CA LEU A 242 -10.39 6.64 -35.32
C LEU A 242 -9.60 6.47 -36.62
N ASN A 243 -8.90 7.52 -37.02
CA ASN A 243 -8.18 7.61 -38.30
C ASN A 243 -9.04 7.25 -39.53
N GLY A 244 -10.31 7.66 -39.51
CA GLY A 244 -11.29 7.39 -40.58
C GLY A 244 -11.90 5.99 -40.56
N GLN A 245 -11.50 5.12 -39.63
CA GLN A 245 -12.14 3.83 -39.40
C GLN A 245 -13.18 3.94 -38.28
N GLU A 246 -14.39 3.44 -38.52
CA GLU A 246 -15.45 3.43 -37.53
C GLU A 246 -15.42 2.14 -36.69
N ILE A 247 -15.53 2.31 -35.38
CA ILE A 247 -15.46 1.25 -34.37
C ILE A 247 -16.64 1.43 -33.42
N GLN A 248 -17.39 0.36 -33.20
CA GLN A 248 -18.51 0.34 -32.26
C GLN A 248 -18.03 -0.12 -30.87
N LEU A 249 -18.31 0.67 -29.84
CA LEU A 249 -17.86 0.45 -28.47
C LEU A 249 -19.05 0.35 -27.51
N HIS A 250 -19.24 -0.83 -26.97
CA HIS A 250 -20.33 -1.20 -26.08
C HIS A 250 -20.05 -0.79 -24.63
N GLU A 251 -21.12 -0.67 -23.85
CA GLU A 251 -21.07 -0.56 -22.39
C GLU A 251 -20.04 -1.53 -21.76
N GLY A 252 -19.25 -1.00 -20.82
CA GLY A 252 -18.21 -1.74 -20.11
C GLY A 252 -16.88 -1.85 -20.85
N GLN A 253 -16.79 -1.36 -22.09
CA GLN A 253 -15.54 -1.37 -22.84
C GLN A 253 -14.65 -0.16 -22.50
N LEU A 254 -13.36 -0.46 -22.32
CA LEU A 254 -12.28 0.50 -22.11
C LEU A 254 -11.41 0.55 -23.35
N PHE A 255 -11.03 1.74 -23.80
CA PHE A 255 -10.17 1.92 -24.96
C PHE A 255 -9.24 3.12 -24.75
N HIS A 256 -8.06 3.06 -25.38
CA HIS A 256 -7.10 4.16 -25.33
C HIS A 256 -6.38 4.31 -26.67
N PHE A 257 -5.96 5.54 -26.97
CA PHE A 257 -5.19 5.85 -28.17
C PHE A 257 -4.33 7.10 -27.93
N PRO A 258 -3.24 7.30 -28.68
CA PRO A 258 -2.55 8.57 -28.72
C PRO A 258 -3.49 9.65 -29.26
N SER A 259 -3.66 10.75 -28.55
CA SER A 259 -4.55 11.86 -28.95
C SER A 259 -4.16 12.52 -30.27
N THR A 260 -2.94 12.25 -30.74
CA THR A 260 -2.42 12.64 -32.06
C THR A 260 -3.06 11.85 -33.21
N THR A 261 -3.80 10.78 -32.89
CA THR A 261 -4.62 10.04 -33.84
C THR A 261 -5.92 10.82 -34.08
N PRO A 262 -6.27 11.18 -35.34
CA PRO A 262 -7.53 11.84 -35.63
C PRO A 262 -8.72 11.01 -35.12
N HIS A 263 -9.55 11.58 -34.25
CA HIS A 263 -10.65 10.85 -33.60
C HIS A 263 -11.94 11.68 -33.50
N ALA A 264 -13.11 11.04 -33.61
CA ALA A 264 -14.43 11.64 -33.44
C ALA A 264 -15.37 10.70 -32.70
N PHE A 265 -16.34 11.24 -31.96
CA PHE A 265 -17.35 10.45 -31.25
C PHE A 265 -18.72 10.74 -31.84
N LYS A 266 -19.53 9.71 -32.01
CA LYS A 266 -20.90 9.84 -32.49
C LYS A 266 -21.82 8.89 -31.73
N ASN A 267 -23.05 9.33 -31.53
CA ASN A 267 -24.11 8.48 -31.05
C ASN A 267 -25.15 8.25 -32.16
N ASP A 268 -25.01 7.15 -32.89
CA ASP A 268 -25.97 6.70 -33.92
C ASP A 268 -27.18 5.94 -33.35
N GLN A 269 -27.33 5.95 -32.01
CA GLN A 269 -28.34 5.17 -31.32
C GLN A 269 -29.51 6.03 -30.87
N THR A 270 -30.63 5.38 -30.54
CA THR A 270 -31.85 6.05 -30.06
C THR A 270 -31.82 6.41 -28.57
N GLN A 271 -30.76 6.04 -27.85
CA GLN A 271 -30.58 6.29 -26.42
C GLN A 271 -29.27 7.06 -26.19
N PRO A 272 -29.17 7.91 -25.15
CA PRO A 272 -27.94 8.60 -24.84
C PRO A 272 -26.78 7.65 -24.51
N VAL A 273 -25.56 8.07 -24.87
CA VAL A 273 -24.32 7.37 -24.53
C VAL A 273 -23.60 8.16 -23.45
N LYS A 274 -23.12 7.47 -22.40
CA LYS A 274 -22.30 8.06 -21.34
C LYS A 274 -20.87 7.54 -21.42
N LEU A 275 -19.92 8.46 -21.47
CA LEU A 275 -18.51 8.15 -21.64
C LEU A 275 -17.70 8.87 -20.56
N LEU A 276 -16.94 8.10 -19.77
CA LEU A 276 -15.89 8.66 -18.91
C LEU A 276 -14.62 8.75 -19.74
N SER A 277 -14.06 9.95 -19.85
CA SER A 277 -12.85 10.23 -20.60
C SER A 277 -11.78 10.77 -19.68
N ILE A 278 -10.54 10.29 -19.82
CA ILE A 278 -9.36 10.78 -19.14
C ILE A 278 -8.36 11.19 -20.22
N LEU A 279 -8.01 12.48 -20.21
CA LEU A 279 -6.96 13.05 -21.03
C LEU A 279 -5.68 13.15 -20.19
N ILE A 280 -4.62 12.54 -20.69
CA ILE A 280 -3.27 12.66 -20.13
C ILE A 280 -2.45 13.49 -21.12
N ARG A 281 -2.21 14.76 -20.79
CA ARG A 281 -1.32 15.61 -21.56
C ARG A 281 0.10 15.10 -21.40
N SER A 282 0.82 14.97 -22.51
CA SER A 282 2.23 14.64 -22.46
C SER A 282 3.04 15.93 -22.32
N GLU A 283 3.78 16.10 -21.23
CA GLU A 283 4.94 16.99 -21.24
C GLU A 283 6.08 16.21 -21.92
N LEU A 284 6.16 16.27 -23.25
CA LEU A 284 7.29 15.69 -23.96
C LEU A 284 8.54 16.53 -23.68
N ASN A 285 9.28 16.19 -22.63
CA ASN A 285 10.72 16.35 -22.62
C ASN A 285 11.30 15.07 -23.24
N GLU A 286 11.45 15.07 -24.57
CA GLU A 286 12.03 13.97 -25.37
C GLU A 286 13.51 13.63 -25.03
N GLN A 287 14.06 14.14 -23.92
CA GLN A 287 15.49 14.03 -23.62
C GLN A 287 15.93 12.75 -22.88
N ASN A 288 15.02 11.86 -22.44
CA ASN A 288 15.42 10.68 -21.64
C ASN A 288 14.88 9.33 -22.14
N ALA A 289 14.69 9.18 -23.45
CA ALA A 289 14.55 7.85 -24.07
C ALA A 289 15.85 7.47 -24.78
N ILE A 290 16.86 7.05 -24.00
CA ILE A 290 18.00 6.24 -24.44
C ILE A 290 18.17 5.10 -23.43
#